data_AF-A0A0G1KFZ9-F1
#
_entry.id   AF-A0A0G1KFZ9-F1
#
_cell.length_a   1.000
_cell.length_b   1.000
_cell.length_c   1.000
_cell.angle_alpha   90.00
_cell.angle_beta   90.00
_cell.angle_gamma   90.00
#
_symmetry.space_group_name_H-M   'P 1'
#
loop_
_entity.id
_entity.type
_entity.pdbx_description
1 polymer ?
#
loop_
_entity_poly.entity_id
_entity_poly.type
_entity_poly.pdbx_seq_one_letter_code
_entity_poly.pdbx_strand_id
1 'polypeptide(L)'
;MENKFEAREKIPEISKEALENIKSEVTNQPLEYRDFSIENISYTFIPCPSKNDEGETNGQPAEYNAQLNEWAIYIWEDLLEKIQKVLLFHEIIEIYFKEKYDMETTPAHNATLPYEEQFRKEILSEDEERAIQKLRNKYSI
;
A
#
# COMPACT_ATOMS: atom_id res chain seq x y z
N MET A 1 -38.61 3.63 17.61
CA MET A 1 -37.15 3.55 17.45
C MET A 1 -36.87 2.26 16.71
N GLU A 2 -36.77 2.31 15.39
CA GLU A 2 -36.35 1.16 14.61
C GLU A 2 -34.88 1.34 14.27
N ASN A 3 -34.07 0.45 14.83
CA ASN A 3 -32.65 0.30 14.54
C ASN A 3 -32.49 0.04 13.04
N LYS A 4 -31.98 1.03 12.30
CA LYS A 4 -31.35 0.78 11.01
C LYS A 4 -30.08 -0.01 11.31
N PHE A 5 -30.16 -1.34 11.20
CA PHE A 5 -28.99 -2.16 10.98
C PHE A 5 -28.43 -1.73 9.62
N GLU A 6 -27.44 -0.84 9.64
CA GLU A 6 -26.59 -0.58 8.48
C GLU A 6 -26.01 -1.92 8.06
N ALA A 7 -26.42 -2.40 6.88
CA ALA A 7 -25.79 -3.54 6.25
C ALA A 7 -24.32 -3.15 6.06
N ARG A 8 -23.42 -3.72 6.85
CA ARG A 8 -21.99 -3.58 6.62
C ARG A 8 -21.74 -4.12 5.22
N GLU A 9 -21.45 -3.23 4.30
CA GLU A 9 -21.10 -3.56 2.94
C GLU A 9 -19.95 -4.57 2.99
N LYS A 10 -20.17 -5.74 2.39
CA LYS A 10 -19.20 -6.83 2.47
C LYS A 10 -18.01 -6.43 1.62
N ILE A 11 -16.87 -6.17 2.26
CA ILE A 11 -15.61 -5.88 1.58
C ILE A 11 -15.31 -7.05 0.63
N PRO A 12 -15.06 -6.78 -0.67
CA PRO A 12 -14.68 -7.82 -1.62
C PRO A 12 -13.38 -8.52 -1.17
N GLU A 13 -13.28 -9.81 -1.47
CA GLU A 13 -12.12 -10.62 -1.09
C GLU A 13 -11.17 -10.76 -2.28
N ILE A 14 -9.89 -10.48 -2.06
CA ILE A 14 -8.84 -10.70 -3.05
C ILE A 14 -8.64 -12.22 -3.20
N SER A 15 -8.54 -12.72 -4.43
CA SER A 15 -8.30 -14.14 -4.63
C SER A 15 -6.97 -14.55 -3.98
N LYS A 16 -6.92 -15.77 -3.45
CA LYS A 16 -5.71 -16.28 -2.81
C LYS A 16 -4.48 -16.20 -3.72
N GLU A 17 -4.66 -16.53 -5.00
CA GLU A 17 -3.60 -16.46 -6.02
C GLU A 17 -3.10 -15.03 -6.23
N ALA A 18 -4.00 -14.05 -6.38
CA ALA A 18 -3.62 -12.65 -6.51
C ALA A 18 -2.89 -12.13 -5.26
N LEU A 19 -3.38 -12.49 -4.06
CA LEU A 19 -2.73 -12.09 -2.81
C LEU A 19 -1.31 -12.70 -2.67
N GLU A 20 -1.13 -13.96 -3.04
CA GLU A 20 0.18 -14.63 -3.04
C GLU A 20 1.13 -13.99 -4.07
N ASN A 21 0.64 -13.63 -5.25
CA ASN A 21 1.40 -12.91 -6.26
C ASN A 21 1.84 -11.53 -5.76
N ILE A 22 0.94 -10.75 -5.16
CA ILE A 22 1.25 -9.45 -4.55
C ILE A 22 2.32 -9.60 -3.46
N LYS A 23 2.14 -10.55 -2.53
CA LYS A 23 3.12 -10.81 -1.47
C LYS A 23 4.48 -11.18 -2.04
N SER A 24 4.53 -12.06 -3.05
CA SER A 24 5.77 -12.47 -3.70
C SER A 24 6.47 -11.28 -4.36
N GLU A 25 5.70 -10.45 -5.07
CA GLU A 25 6.19 -9.26 -5.75
C GLU A 25 6.82 -8.25 -4.79
N VAL A 26 6.18 -8.02 -3.64
CA VAL A 26 6.69 -7.10 -2.61
C VAL A 26 7.91 -7.67 -1.88
N THR A 27 7.91 -8.96 -1.56
CA THR A 27 8.92 -9.56 -0.68
C THR A 27 10.20 -9.96 -1.41
N ASN A 28 10.09 -10.47 -2.63
CA ASN A 28 11.20 -11.11 -3.35
C ASN A 28 11.89 -10.18 -4.35
N GLN A 29 11.26 -9.07 -4.74
CA GLN A 29 11.85 -8.12 -5.68
C GLN A 29 12.67 -7.04 -4.98
N PRO A 30 13.69 -6.47 -5.65
CA PRO A 30 14.42 -5.31 -5.15
C PRO A 30 13.52 -4.07 -5.10
N LEU A 31 13.82 -3.18 -4.14
CA LEU A 31 13.18 -1.86 -4.02
C LEU A 31 13.96 -0.82 -4.85
N GLU A 32 14.01 -1.03 -6.16
CA GLU A 32 14.60 -0.12 -7.15
C GLU A 32 13.59 0.24 -8.22
N TYR A 33 13.78 1.38 -8.90
CA TYR A 33 12.87 1.83 -9.97
C TYR A 33 12.57 0.69 -10.95
N ARG A 34 11.29 0.34 -11.11
CA ARG A 34 10.88 -0.76 -11.99
C ARG A 34 9.41 -0.75 -12.31
N ASP A 35 9.10 -1.26 -13.50
CA ASP A 35 7.73 -1.55 -13.94
C ASP A 35 7.40 -3.02 -13.65
N PHE A 36 6.16 -3.28 -13.26
CA PHE A 36 5.65 -4.62 -13.02
C PHE A 36 4.14 -4.67 -13.21
N SER A 37 3.59 -5.88 -13.29
CA SER A 37 2.16 -6.07 -13.48
C SER A 37 1.62 -7.20 -12.63
N ILE A 38 0.45 -6.99 -12.04
CA ILE A 38 -0.28 -8.01 -11.29
C ILE A 38 -1.70 -8.06 -11.86
N GLU A 39 -2.15 -9.23 -12.31
CA GLU A 39 -3.52 -9.43 -12.81
C GLU A 39 -3.97 -8.40 -13.89
N ASN A 40 -3.07 -8.02 -14.81
CA ASN A 40 -3.29 -6.98 -15.84
C ASN A 40 -3.44 -5.54 -15.31
N ILE A 41 -3.03 -5.27 -14.07
CA ILE A 41 -2.83 -3.91 -13.56
C ILE A 41 -1.34 -3.61 -13.69
N SER A 42 -1.00 -2.52 -14.37
CA SER A 42 0.37 -2.05 -14.54
C SER A 42 0.76 -1.08 -13.44
N TYR A 43 1.95 -1.27 -12.88
CA TYR A 43 2.52 -0.46 -11.82
C TYR A 43 3.94 -0.03 -12.16
N THR A 44 4.33 1.15 -11.69
CA THR A 44 5.72 1.60 -11.65
C THR A 44 6.08 1.89 -10.20
N PHE A 45 7.08 1.20 -9.67
CA PHE A 45 7.66 1.54 -8.37
C PHE A 45 8.73 2.60 -8.54
N ILE A 46 8.64 3.68 -7.77
CA ILE A 46 9.53 4.83 -7.84
C ILE A 46 10.07 5.11 -6.43
N PRO A 47 11.30 4.67 -6.10
CA PRO A 47 11.94 5.07 -4.86
C PRO A 47 12.26 6.58 -4.93
N CYS A 48 12.04 7.29 -3.83
CA CYS A 48 12.34 8.72 -3.75
C CYS A 48 12.85 9.09 -2.35
N PRO A 49 13.64 10.16 -2.19
CA PRO A 49 14.04 10.60 -0.86
C PRO A 49 12.86 11.23 -0.11
N SER A 50 12.80 11.07 1.21
CA SER A 50 11.78 11.72 2.06
C SER A 50 11.88 13.24 2.10
N LYS A 51 13.03 13.78 1.69
CA LYS A 51 13.32 15.21 1.65
C LYS A 51 13.79 15.62 0.26
N ASN A 52 13.32 16.78 -0.20
CA ASN A 52 13.85 17.41 -1.41
C ASN A 52 15.19 18.11 -1.14
N ASP A 53 15.81 18.68 -2.18
CA ASP A 53 17.09 19.39 -2.08
C ASP A 53 17.05 20.62 -1.14
N GLU A 54 15.86 21.12 -0.82
CA GLU A 54 15.63 22.25 0.08
C GLU A 54 15.38 21.80 1.53
N GLY A 55 15.34 20.48 1.80
CA GLY A 55 15.08 19.89 3.11
C GLY A 55 13.59 19.82 3.50
N GLU A 56 12.70 20.18 2.58
CA GLU A 56 11.26 20.04 2.76
C GLU A 56 10.81 18.60 2.54
N THR A 57 9.71 18.22 3.18
CA THR A 57 9.17 16.87 3.07
C THR A 57 8.63 16.62 1.66
N ASN A 58 9.02 15.50 1.06
CA ASN A 58 8.61 15.11 -0.28
C ASN A 58 7.34 14.23 -0.23
N GLY A 59 6.17 14.86 -0.11
CA GLY A 59 4.88 14.16 -0.06
C GLY A 59 4.66 13.35 1.22
N GLN A 60 3.90 12.25 1.12
CA GLN A 60 3.74 11.23 2.15
C GLN A 60 4.76 10.09 1.97
N PRO A 61 5.02 9.29 3.02
CA PRO A 61 5.93 8.15 2.96
C PRO A 61 5.62 7.09 1.89
N ALA A 62 4.35 7.03 1.50
CA ALA A 62 3.85 6.24 0.39
C ALA A 62 2.71 7.01 -0.27
N GLU A 63 2.77 7.15 -1.58
CA GLU A 63 1.71 7.76 -2.39
C GLU A 63 1.61 7.05 -3.72
N TYR A 64 0.43 7.04 -4.33
CA TYR A 64 0.28 6.59 -5.70
C TYR A 64 -0.53 7.57 -6.53
N ASN A 65 -0.25 7.59 -7.83
CA ASN A 65 -0.96 8.41 -8.81
C ASN A 65 -1.27 7.60 -10.07
N ALA A 66 -2.46 7.80 -10.62
CA ALA A 66 -2.80 7.26 -11.93
C ALA A 66 -2.03 8.03 -13.02
N GLN A 67 -1.32 7.29 -13.86
CA GLN A 67 -0.65 7.78 -15.06
C GLN A 67 -1.30 7.16 -16.32
N LEU A 68 -0.77 7.46 -17.51
CA LEU A 68 -1.35 6.97 -18.76
C LEU A 68 -1.17 5.44 -18.87
N ASN A 69 -2.21 4.69 -18.48
CA ASN A 69 -2.29 3.22 -18.48
C ASN A 69 -1.51 2.49 -17.37
N GLU A 70 -1.06 3.18 -16.32
CA GLU A 70 -0.36 2.56 -15.19
C GLU A 70 -0.51 3.37 -13.89
N TRP A 71 -0.20 2.73 -12.77
CA TRP A 71 -0.16 3.35 -11.46
C TRP A 71 1.27 3.55 -10.99
N ALA A 72 1.69 4.79 -10.79
CA ALA A 72 2.99 5.09 -10.21
C ALA A 72 2.88 5.09 -8.68
N ILE A 73 3.71 4.31 -8.01
CA ILE A 73 3.81 4.21 -6.54
C ILE A 73 5.15 4.79 -6.10
N TYR A 74 5.11 5.82 -5.28
CA TYR A 74 6.26 6.52 -4.72
C TYR A 74 6.49 6.08 -3.28
N ILE A 75 7.66 5.56 -2.95
CA ILE A 75 8.01 5.14 -1.59
C ILE A 75 9.32 5.80 -1.15
N TRP A 76 9.37 6.30 0.08
CA TRP A 76 10.58 6.89 0.65
C TRP A 76 11.70 5.86 0.84
N GLU A 77 12.83 6.07 0.17
CA GLU A 77 13.97 5.15 0.14
C GLU A 77 14.79 5.15 1.44
N ASP A 78 14.68 6.21 2.24
CA ASP A 78 15.37 6.37 3.53
C ASP A 78 14.71 5.62 4.70
N LEU A 79 13.55 5.01 4.47
CA LEU A 79 12.89 4.13 5.45
C LEU A 79 13.61 2.77 5.54
N LEU A 80 13.38 2.02 6.62
CA LEU A 80 13.81 0.63 6.69
C LEU A 80 13.13 -0.19 5.58
N GLU A 81 13.89 -1.06 4.91
CA GLU A 81 13.42 -1.85 3.75
C GLU A 81 12.09 -2.57 4.03
N LYS A 82 11.95 -3.19 5.21
CA LYS A 82 10.72 -3.89 5.59
C LYS A 82 9.52 -2.94 5.76
N ILE A 83 9.74 -1.71 6.22
CA ILE A 83 8.69 -0.69 6.28
C ILE A 83 8.29 -0.25 4.87
N GLN A 84 9.27 -0.03 3.99
CA GLN A 84 9.01 0.25 2.57
C GLN A 84 8.18 -0.85 1.92
N LYS A 85 8.49 -2.13 2.20
CA LYS A 85 7.71 -3.28 1.71
C LYS A 85 6.28 -3.29 2.21
N VAL A 86 6.03 -2.99 3.49
CA VAL A 86 4.65 -2.87 4.01
C VAL A 86 3.89 -1.76 3.30
N LEU A 87 4.51 -0.60 3.11
CA LEU A 87 3.90 0.53 2.43
C LEU A 87 3.60 0.21 0.96
N LEU A 88 4.56 -0.40 0.25
CA LEU A 88 4.33 -0.87 -1.13
C LEU A 88 3.19 -1.89 -1.21
N PHE A 89 3.13 -2.83 -0.26
CA PHE A 89 2.03 -3.79 -0.18
C PHE A 89 0.69 -3.09 0.01
N HIS A 90 0.62 -2.08 0.89
CA HIS A 90 -0.59 -1.29 1.12
C HIS A 90 -1.07 -0.66 -0.19
N GLU A 91 -0.20 0.07 -0.90
CA GLU A 91 -0.60 0.77 -2.12
C GLU A 91 -1.02 -0.19 -3.24
N ILE A 92 -0.32 -1.31 -3.43
CA ILE A 92 -0.70 -2.32 -4.44
C ILE A 92 -2.09 -2.88 -4.15
N ILE A 93 -2.39 -3.21 -2.89
CA ILE A 93 -3.69 -3.76 -2.49
C ILE A 93 -4.80 -2.71 -2.65
N GLU A 94 -4.54 -1.45 -2.27
CA GLU A 94 -5.52 -0.37 -2.44
C GLU A 94 -5.84 -0.17 -3.92
N ILE A 95 -4.81 -0.05 -4.77
CA ILE A 95 -4.98 0.06 -6.23
C ILE A 95 -5.70 -1.17 -6.79
N TYR A 96 -5.38 -2.38 -6.32
CA TYR A 96 -6.07 -3.60 -6.73
C TYR A 96 -7.57 -3.52 -6.44
N PHE A 97 -7.95 -2.98 -5.28
CA PHE A 97 -9.37 -2.76 -4.95
C PHE A 97 -10.05 -1.77 -5.89
N LYS A 98 -9.37 -0.67 -6.20
CA LYS A 98 -9.87 0.35 -7.15
C LYS A 98 -10.08 -0.23 -8.54
N GLU A 99 -9.08 -0.93 -9.07
CA GLU A 99 -9.09 -1.44 -10.44
C GLU A 99 -10.01 -2.66 -10.64
N LYS A 100 -10.06 -3.58 -9.68
CA LYS A 100 -10.83 -4.83 -9.83
C LYS A 100 -12.27 -4.73 -9.37
N TYR A 101 -12.57 -3.81 -8.46
CA TYR A 101 -13.88 -3.71 -7.84
C TYR A 101 -14.48 -2.30 -7.94
N ASP A 102 -13.87 -1.40 -8.71
CA ASP A 102 -14.36 -0.03 -8.95
C ASP A 102 -14.58 0.74 -7.63
N MET A 103 -13.70 0.51 -6.65
CA MET A 103 -13.81 1.12 -5.33
C MET A 103 -13.25 2.54 -5.34
N GLU A 104 -14.00 3.46 -4.74
CA GLU A 104 -13.50 4.80 -4.41
C GLU A 104 -12.36 4.72 -3.38
N THR A 105 -11.55 5.78 -3.31
CA THR A 105 -10.31 5.81 -2.49
C THR A 105 -10.54 5.44 -1.03
N THR A 106 -11.49 6.06 -0.32
CA THR A 106 -11.70 5.77 1.11
C THR A 106 -12.19 4.33 1.37
N PRO A 107 -13.20 3.80 0.64
CA PRO A 107 -13.54 2.38 0.73
C PRO A 107 -12.36 1.44 0.42
N ALA A 108 -11.59 1.72 -0.63
CA ALA A 108 -10.44 0.89 -1.03
C ALA A 108 -9.37 0.84 0.07
N HIS A 109 -9.02 2.00 0.64
CA HIS A 109 -8.10 2.12 1.76
C HIS A 109 -8.56 1.27 2.97
N ASN A 110 -9.82 1.41 3.37
CA ASN A 110 -10.37 0.64 4.48
C ASN A 110 -10.36 -0.87 4.21
N ALA A 111 -10.53 -1.29 2.95
CA ALA A 111 -10.44 -2.67 2.53
C ALA A 111 -9.01 -3.23 2.57
N THR A 112 -7.99 -2.39 2.40
CA THR A 112 -6.57 -2.76 2.51
C THR A 112 -6.14 -3.08 3.95
N LEU A 113 -6.65 -2.36 4.95
CA LEU A 113 -6.15 -2.41 6.33
C LEU A 113 -6.05 -3.83 6.94
N PRO A 114 -7.04 -4.74 6.78
CA PRO A 114 -6.94 -6.10 7.30
C PRO A 114 -5.81 -6.92 6.66
N TYR A 115 -5.55 -6.74 5.36
CA TYR A 115 -4.48 -7.44 4.65
C TYR A 115 -3.12 -6.93 5.08
N GLU A 116 -2.97 -5.61 5.20
CA GLU A 116 -1.74 -5.01 5.69
C GLU A 116 -1.45 -5.44 7.13
N GLU A 117 -2.46 -5.46 8.01
CA GLU A 117 -2.27 -5.90 9.40
C GLU A 117 -1.69 -7.32 9.47
N GLN A 118 -2.18 -8.23 8.63
CA GLN A 118 -1.62 -9.58 8.53
C GLN A 118 -0.19 -9.56 8.00
N PHE A 119 0.06 -8.83 6.91
CA PHE A 119 1.38 -8.74 6.30
C PHE A 119 2.43 -8.15 7.26
N ARG A 120 2.08 -7.11 8.03
CA ARG A 120 2.96 -6.54 9.06
C ARG A 120 3.36 -7.56 10.10
N LYS A 121 2.41 -8.33 10.62
CA LYS A 121 2.66 -9.41 11.60
C LYS A 121 3.56 -10.52 11.05
N GLU A 122 3.57 -10.72 9.73
CA GLU A 122 4.42 -11.70 9.07
C GLU A 122 5.87 -11.23 8.93
N ILE A 123 6.12 -9.94 8.66
CA ILE A 123 7.45 -9.47 8.24
C ILE A 123 8.15 -8.51 9.21
N LEU A 124 7.40 -7.77 10.04
CA LEU A 124 7.96 -6.78 10.96
C LEU A 124 8.30 -7.39 12.31
N SER A 125 9.44 -6.97 12.86
CA SER A 125 9.72 -7.09 14.29
C SER A 125 8.90 -6.09 15.11
N GLU A 126 8.86 -6.26 16.43
CA GLU A 126 8.15 -5.32 17.31
C GLU A 126 8.67 -3.88 17.23
N ASP A 127 9.97 -3.70 17.05
CA ASP A 127 10.57 -2.36 16.90
C ASP A 127 10.17 -1.71 15.58
N GLU A 128 10.12 -2.48 14.48
CA GLU A 128 9.66 -2.01 13.17
C GLU A 128 8.16 -1.72 13.18
N GLU A 129 7.36 -2.53 13.88
CA GLU A 129 5.93 -2.28 14.09
C GLU A 129 5.73 -0.96 14.85
N ARG A 130 6.51 -0.70 15.90
CA ARG A 130 6.49 0.59 16.59
C ARG A 130 6.90 1.74 15.68
N ALA A 131 7.85 1.53 14.78
CA ALA A 131 8.33 2.55 13.85
C ALA A 131 7.27 2.91 12.80
N ILE A 132 6.64 1.92 12.17
CA ILE A 132 5.59 2.17 11.17
C ILE A 132 4.34 2.81 11.80
N GLN A 133 3.98 2.44 13.03
CA GLN A 133 2.86 3.08 13.74
C GLN A 133 3.14 4.56 14.04
N LYS A 134 4.37 4.93 14.38
CA LYS A 134 4.78 6.34 14.53
C LYS A 134 4.69 7.08 13.21
N LEU A 135 5.12 6.45 12.12
CA LEU A 135 5.06 7.00 10.77
C LEU A 135 3.60 7.29 10.37
N ARG A 136 2.71 6.30 10.51
CA ARG A 136 1.27 6.43 10.24
C ARG A 136 0.62 7.55 11.05
N ASN A 137 0.86 7.60 12.36
CA ASN A 137 0.34 8.66 13.22
C ASN A 137 0.80 10.07 12.83
N LYS A 138 2.03 10.21 12.32
CA LYS A 138 2.59 11.50 11.91
C LYS A 138 2.01 11.99 10.59
N TYR A 139 1.77 11.08 9.67
CA TYR A 139 1.45 11.37 8.27
C TYR A 139 -0.02 11.10 7.92
N SER A 140 -0.82 10.58 8.87
CA SER A 140 -2.23 10.21 8.68
C SER A 140 -2.46 9.25 7.51
N ILE A 141 -1.48 8.36 7.29
CA ILE A 141 -1.51 7.25 6.33
C ILE A 141 -2.11 6.01 6.95
#